data_AF-A0A7X4AHP4-F1
#
_entry.id   AF-A0A7X4AHP4-F1
#
_cell.length_a   1.000
_cell.length_b   1.000
_cell.length_c   1.000
_cell.angle_alpha   90.00
_cell.angle_beta   90.00
_cell.angle_gamma   90.00
#
_symmetry.space_group_name_H-M   'P 1'
#
loop_
_entity.id
_entity.type
_entity.pdbx_description
1 polymer ?
#
loop_
_entity_poly.entity_id
_entity_poly.type
_entity_poly.pdbx_seq_one_letter_code
_entity_poly.pdbx_strand_id
1 'polypeptide(L)'
;MSVLRRLARSILPYEVRLPIAVARRAWRDRRAGTAFAVQGRGRSRPAFEHGAYELRFIDYPGQEGLARAKRHNQGLLGQALDGAVVRPGETFSLWQLAGRPAAAAGYAAAAAIKGGRLTTDMGGSTCLLSTVMYNAALLAGMEIVERWAHSVDTYGDSRYFELGRDCSIEYGYRDLRFRNGFTYEVVVSIEVSDELVRVAIGADQPREFAVELAVSEPIREASPVRVAFDPGLRPGEERVIEPGYGGLCTRTVRTLTWPDGTRREDDLGESRHRSTPRVVARAQEGGVHLHLPFVGGRHGRHRAVHR
;
A
#
# COMPACT_ATOMS: atom_id res chain seq x y z
N MET A 1 17.08 0.85 15.84
CA MET A 1 16.04 1.89 16.12
C MET A 1 15.30 1.55 17.41
N SER A 2 15.51 2.34 18.47
CA SER A 2 15.22 2.01 19.88
C SER A 2 13.73 1.84 20.21
N VAL A 3 13.45 0.94 21.16
CA VAL A 3 12.13 0.60 21.73
C VAL A 3 11.36 1.84 22.21
N LEU A 4 12.06 2.85 22.72
CA LEU A 4 11.49 4.15 23.12
C LEU A 4 10.75 4.89 21.99
N ARG A 5 11.21 4.79 20.73
CA ARG A 5 10.49 5.40 19.59
C ARG A 5 9.20 4.66 19.24
N ARG A 6 9.08 3.37 19.57
CA ARG A 6 7.84 2.60 19.38
C ARG A 6 6.82 2.93 20.46
N LEU A 7 7.25 3.04 21.71
CA LEU A 7 6.41 3.44 22.84
C LEU A 7 5.90 4.90 22.72
N ALA A 8 6.74 5.83 22.27
CA ALA A 8 6.29 7.22 22.04
C ALA A 8 5.24 7.33 20.91
N ARG A 9 5.22 6.39 19.95
CA ARG A 9 4.20 6.34 18.88
C ARG A 9 2.84 5.83 19.35
N SER A 10 2.77 5.10 20.46
CA SER A 10 1.53 4.55 21.00
C SER A 10 0.85 5.45 22.04
N ILE A 11 1.47 6.54 22.47
CA ILE A 11 0.94 7.43 23.52
C ILE A 11 0.29 8.69 22.95
N LEU A 12 0.77 9.20 21.81
CA LEU A 12 0.26 10.44 21.22
C LEU A 12 -0.90 10.17 20.23
N PRO A 13 -2.05 10.86 20.35
CA PRO A 13 -3.14 10.80 19.38
C PRO A 13 -2.70 11.15 17.95
N TYR A 14 -3.41 10.63 16.94
CA TYR A 14 -3.06 10.83 15.54
C TYR A 14 -3.07 12.33 15.15
N GLU A 15 -3.99 13.07 15.72
CA GLU A 15 -4.19 14.52 15.55
C GLU A 15 -2.98 15.33 15.99
N VAL A 16 -2.19 14.81 16.94
CA VAL A 16 -0.94 15.43 17.39
C VAL A 16 0.26 14.89 16.61
N ARG A 17 0.29 13.59 16.32
CA ARG A 17 1.40 12.96 15.58
C ARG A 17 1.50 13.43 14.14
N LEU A 18 0.38 13.70 13.47
CA LEU A 18 0.36 14.06 12.05
C LEU A 18 0.99 15.45 11.79
N PRO A 19 0.61 16.54 12.47
CA PRO A 19 1.25 17.84 12.30
C PRO A 19 2.76 17.80 12.55
N ILE A 20 3.20 17.05 13.58
CA ILE A 20 4.62 16.86 13.87
C ILE A 20 5.34 16.13 12.71
N ALA A 21 4.72 15.10 12.13
CA ALA A 21 5.29 14.37 11.01
C ALA A 21 5.42 15.26 9.76
N VAL A 22 4.37 16.04 9.44
CA VAL A 22 4.36 17.00 8.34
C VAL A 22 5.42 18.08 8.54
N ALA A 23 5.50 18.69 9.73
CA ALA A 23 6.49 19.71 10.04
C ALA A 23 7.94 19.18 9.93
N ARG A 24 8.19 17.95 10.41
CA ARG A 24 9.50 17.29 10.29
C ARG A 24 9.87 16.96 8.84
N ARG A 25 8.88 16.62 8.00
CA ARG A 25 9.10 16.40 6.56
C ARG A 25 9.43 17.72 5.88
N ALA A 26 8.64 18.76 6.09
CA ALA A 26 8.89 20.10 5.55
C ALA A 26 10.27 20.66 5.96
N TRP A 27 10.69 20.46 7.21
CA TRP A 27 12.03 20.85 7.66
C TRP A 27 13.14 20.09 6.93
N ARG A 28 12.99 18.77 6.74
CA ARG A 28 13.95 17.95 5.98
C ARG A 28 14.04 18.41 4.52
N ASP A 29 12.90 18.65 3.89
CA ASP A 29 12.81 19.10 2.50
C ASP A 29 13.49 20.48 2.32
N ARG A 30 13.25 21.43 3.23
CA ARG A 30 13.94 22.73 3.23
C ARG A 30 15.45 22.59 3.45
N ARG A 31 15.87 21.76 4.40
CA ARG A 31 17.30 21.53 4.68
C ARG A 31 18.02 20.88 3.49
N ALA A 32 17.32 20.04 2.73
CA ALA A 32 17.83 19.42 1.52
C ALA A 32 17.78 20.35 0.30
N GLY A 33 17.21 21.55 0.42
CA GLY A 33 17.04 22.47 -0.71
C GLY A 33 16.13 21.93 -1.81
N THR A 34 15.18 21.05 -1.47
CA THR A 34 14.31 20.40 -2.47
C THR A 34 13.42 21.44 -3.15
N ALA A 35 13.62 21.62 -4.46
CA ALA A 35 12.69 22.34 -5.32
C ALA A 35 11.53 21.41 -5.71
N PHE A 36 10.29 21.87 -5.57
CA PHE A 36 9.11 21.08 -5.85
C PHE A 36 8.43 21.53 -7.14
N ALA A 37 7.88 20.55 -7.85
CA ALA A 37 6.96 20.77 -8.95
C ALA A 37 5.79 21.67 -8.53
N VAL A 38 5.22 22.36 -9.50
CA VAL A 38 4.08 23.26 -9.29
C VAL A 38 2.90 22.83 -10.15
N GLN A 39 1.71 23.26 -9.76
CA GLN A 39 0.53 23.00 -10.54
C GLN A 39 0.49 23.89 -11.79
N GLY A 40 0.36 23.29 -12.97
CA GLY A 40 0.43 23.96 -14.28
C GLY A 40 -0.92 24.09 -14.97
N ARG A 41 -1.94 24.59 -14.24
CA ARG A 41 -3.32 24.71 -14.77
C ARG A 41 -3.31 25.36 -16.16
N GLY A 42 -3.93 24.70 -17.14
CA GLY A 42 -4.06 25.21 -18.51
C GLY A 42 -2.91 24.88 -19.45
N ARG A 43 -1.92 24.07 -19.04
CA ARG A 43 -0.94 23.49 -19.97
C ARG A 43 -1.59 22.54 -20.96
N SER A 44 -1.24 22.66 -22.24
CA SER A 44 -1.60 21.68 -23.26
C SER A 44 -0.89 20.35 -23.01
N ARG A 45 -1.49 19.25 -23.50
CA ARG A 45 -0.79 17.96 -23.56
C ARG A 45 0.51 18.13 -24.38
N PRO A 46 1.66 17.67 -23.87
CA PRO A 46 2.93 17.79 -24.58
C PRO A 46 2.94 17.00 -25.89
N ALA A 47 3.83 17.39 -26.82
CA ALA A 47 3.96 16.74 -28.12
C ALA A 47 4.43 15.28 -28.04
N PHE A 48 5.25 14.93 -27.04
CA PHE A 48 5.81 13.59 -26.87
C PHE A 48 5.43 13.00 -25.51
N GLU A 49 4.90 11.79 -25.54
CA GLU A 49 4.69 10.97 -24.35
C GLU A 49 5.97 10.16 -24.07
N HIS A 50 6.58 10.38 -22.90
CA HIS A 50 7.80 9.67 -22.52
C HIS A 50 7.48 8.34 -21.83
N GLY A 51 6.40 8.31 -21.06
CA GLY A 51 5.87 7.10 -20.47
C GLY A 51 4.43 7.29 -20.02
N ALA A 52 3.62 6.24 -20.18
CA ALA A 52 2.27 6.18 -19.66
C ALA A 52 1.97 4.81 -19.09
N TYR A 53 1.01 4.79 -18.17
CA TYR A 53 0.49 3.58 -17.59
C TYR A 53 -0.99 3.77 -17.30
N GLU A 54 -1.75 2.70 -17.42
CA GLU A 54 -3.17 2.69 -17.11
C GLU A 54 -3.56 1.43 -16.35
N LEU A 55 -4.52 1.58 -15.45
CA LEU A 55 -5.15 0.47 -14.76
C LEU A 55 -6.66 0.67 -14.77
N ARG A 56 -7.39 -0.42 -15.03
CA ARG A 56 -8.84 -0.44 -14.88
C ARG A 56 -9.22 -0.40 -13.40
N PHE A 57 -10.37 0.21 -13.12
CA PHE A 57 -10.98 0.10 -11.81
C PHE A 57 -11.34 -1.34 -11.51
N ILE A 58 -10.86 -1.83 -10.37
CA ILE A 58 -11.18 -3.17 -9.88
C ILE A 58 -11.78 -3.04 -8.49
N ASP A 59 -12.94 -3.67 -8.33
CA ASP A 59 -13.55 -3.88 -7.04
C ASP A 59 -13.01 -5.18 -6.45
N TYR A 60 -12.15 -5.03 -5.45
CA TYR A 60 -11.58 -6.15 -4.74
C TYR A 60 -12.60 -6.82 -3.81
N PRO A 61 -12.41 -8.11 -3.52
CA PRO A 61 -13.13 -8.78 -2.44
C PRO A 61 -13.06 -8.00 -1.13
N GLY A 62 -14.18 -7.82 -0.44
CA GLY A 62 -14.26 -7.05 0.81
C GLY A 62 -14.38 -5.53 0.62
N GLN A 63 -14.61 -5.07 -0.62
CA GLN A 63 -14.84 -3.66 -0.95
C GLN A 63 -16.21 -3.41 -1.56
N GLU A 64 -17.16 -4.32 -1.30
CA GLU A 64 -18.53 -4.25 -1.78
C GLU A 64 -19.17 -2.92 -1.39
N GLY A 65 -19.86 -2.27 -2.34
CA GLY A 65 -20.53 -0.99 -2.13
C GLY A 65 -19.62 0.25 -2.06
N LEU A 66 -18.28 0.09 -2.15
CA LEU A 66 -17.35 1.23 -2.06
C LEU A 66 -16.98 1.83 -3.43
N ALA A 67 -17.41 1.23 -4.54
CA ALA A 67 -17.01 1.59 -5.90
C ALA A 67 -17.17 3.10 -6.21
N ARG A 68 -18.31 3.69 -5.82
CA ARG A 68 -18.58 5.12 -6.01
C ARG A 68 -17.59 6.00 -5.25
N ALA A 69 -17.33 5.70 -3.97
CA ALA A 69 -16.39 6.46 -3.14
C ALA A 69 -14.96 6.35 -3.66
N LYS A 70 -14.57 5.17 -4.18
CA LYS A 70 -13.25 4.95 -4.80
C LYS A 70 -13.05 5.86 -6.02
N ARG A 71 -13.99 5.83 -6.97
CA ARG A 71 -13.91 6.64 -8.19
C ARG A 71 -13.91 8.13 -7.87
N HIS A 72 -14.77 8.55 -6.95
CA HIS A 72 -14.80 9.94 -6.47
C HIS A 72 -13.45 10.39 -5.89
N ASN A 73 -12.83 9.56 -5.03
CA ASN A 73 -11.52 9.87 -4.45
C ASN A 73 -10.40 9.89 -5.50
N GLN A 74 -10.41 9.00 -6.51
CA GLN A 74 -9.46 9.08 -7.62
C GLN A 74 -9.65 10.35 -8.42
N GLY A 75 -10.90 10.73 -8.71
CA GLY A 75 -11.22 11.93 -9.48
C GLY A 75 -10.69 13.19 -8.79
N LEU A 76 -10.93 13.33 -7.48
CA LEU A 76 -10.40 14.45 -6.69
C LEU A 76 -8.87 14.49 -6.68
N LEU A 77 -8.22 13.34 -6.48
CA LEU A 77 -6.76 13.27 -6.47
C LEU A 77 -6.19 13.54 -7.86
N GLY A 78 -6.79 13.00 -8.91
CA GLY A 78 -6.42 13.23 -10.29
C GLY A 78 -6.52 14.71 -10.66
N GLN A 79 -7.63 15.37 -10.34
CA GLN A 79 -7.82 16.81 -10.56
C GLN A 79 -6.78 17.66 -9.83
N ALA A 80 -6.34 17.25 -8.65
CA ALA A 80 -5.33 17.98 -7.89
C ALA A 80 -3.92 17.87 -8.50
N LEU A 81 -3.63 16.80 -9.23
CA LEU A 81 -2.31 16.45 -9.74
C LEU A 81 -2.17 16.60 -11.26
N ASP A 82 -3.27 16.57 -12.00
CA ASP A 82 -3.30 16.73 -13.45
C ASP A 82 -2.77 18.11 -13.86
N GLY A 83 -1.93 18.13 -14.88
CA GLY A 83 -1.24 19.33 -15.36
C GLY A 83 -0.04 19.75 -14.53
N ALA A 84 0.43 18.94 -13.57
CA ALA A 84 1.61 19.27 -12.79
C ALA A 84 2.84 19.41 -13.69
N VAL A 85 3.57 20.51 -13.54
CA VAL A 85 4.79 20.82 -14.29
C VAL A 85 5.99 20.57 -13.38
N VAL A 86 6.91 19.72 -13.85
CA VAL A 86 8.15 19.40 -13.16
C VAL A 86 9.31 19.92 -13.99
N ARG A 87 9.94 21.02 -13.58
CA ARG A 87 11.10 21.59 -14.27
C ARG A 87 12.36 20.74 -14.04
N PRO A 88 13.43 20.93 -14.84
CA PRO A 88 14.71 20.27 -14.62
C PRO A 88 15.18 20.36 -13.17
N GLY A 89 15.48 19.21 -12.56
CA GLY A 89 15.92 19.11 -11.16
C GLY A 89 14.82 19.24 -10.10
N GLU A 90 13.61 19.66 -10.45
CA GLU A 90 12.47 19.72 -9.52
C GLU A 90 11.96 18.31 -9.18
N THR A 91 11.37 18.19 -8.00
CA THR A 91 10.76 16.96 -7.50
C THR A 91 9.23 17.09 -7.51
N PHE A 92 8.56 16.18 -8.20
CA PHE A 92 7.14 15.94 -8.00
C PHE A 92 6.94 15.31 -6.62
N SER A 93 5.96 15.78 -5.86
CA SER A 93 5.52 15.17 -4.60
C SER A 93 4.00 15.16 -4.57
N LEU A 94 3.43 13.95 -4.49
CA LEU A 94 1.99 13.74 -4.53
C LEU A 94 1.30 14.55 -3.44
N TRP A 95 1.80 14.47 -2.20
CA TRP A 95 1.17 15.19 -1.08
C TRP A 95 1.47 16.68 -0.99
N GLN A 96 2.54 17.18 -1.63
CA GLN A 96 2.74 18.62 -1.77
C GLN A 96 1.69 19.25 -2.67
N LEU A 97 1.37 18.59 -3.79
CA LEU A 97 0.41 19.10 -4.76
C LEU A 97 -1.04 18.84 -4.32
N ALA A 98 -1.35 17.62 -3.88
CA ALA A 98 -2.72 17.24 -3.53
C ALA A 98 -3.17 17.68 -2.13
N GLY A 99 -2.23 17.85 -1.20
CA GLY A 99 -2.55 18.12 0.21
C GLY A 99 -3.19 16.94 0.93
N ARG A 100 -3.83 17.21 2.08
CA ARG A 100 -4.40 16.16 2.93
C ARG A 100 -5.73 15.64 2.36
N PRO A 101 -5.92 14.32 2.20
CA PRO A 101 -7.21 13.77 1.83
C PRO A 101 -8.18 13.81 3.01
N ALA A 102 -8.97 14.89 3.11
CA ALA A 102 -9.91 15.13 4.20
C ALA A 102 -11.33 15.33 3.68
N ALA A 103 -12.33 15.15 4.56
CA ALA A 103 -13.74 15.42 4.24
C ALA A 103 -13.96 16.86 3.76
N ALA A 104 -13.26 17.83 4.36
CA ALA A 104 -13.30 19.23 3.95
C ALA A 104 -12.77 19.48 2.52
N ALA A 105 -11.92 18.59 2.01
CA ALA A 105 -11.45 18.60 0.62
C ALA A 105 -12.32 17.72 -0.30
N GLY A 106 -13.48 17.26 0.19
CA GLY A 106 -14.46 16.49 -0.59
C GLY A 106 -14.22 14.98 -0.63
N TYR A 107 -13.16 14.46 -0.03
CA TYR A 107 -12.89 13.03 -0.02
C TYR A 107 -13.95 12.25 0.76
N ALA A 108 -14.21 11.02 0.33
CA ALA A 108 -15.12 10.08 0.99
C ALA A 108 -14.34 8.94 1.67
N ALA A 109 -14.98 8.28 2.63
CA ALA A 109 -14.45 7.04 3.20
C ALA A 109 -14.51 5.92 2.16
N ALA A 110 -13.37 5.28 1.91
CA ALA A 110 -13.24 4.15 1.00
C ALA A 110 -12.21 3.17 1.56
N ALA A 111 -12.03 2.03 0.88
CA ALA A 111 -11.16 0.98 1.39
C ALA A 111 -9.71 1.44 1.55
N ALA A 112 -9.09 1.04 2.65
CA ALA A 112 -7.71 1.33 3.00
C ALA A 112 -7.09 0.15 3.73
N ILE A 113 -5.76 0.02 3.67
CA ILE A 113 -5.04 -1.00 4.42
C ILE A 113 -4.37 -0.33 5.63
N LYS A 114 -4.84 -0.65 6.84
CA LYS A 114 -4.24 -0.17 8.09
C LYS A 114 -3.79 -1.34 8.95
N GLY A 115 -2.53 -1.32 9.39
CA GLY A 115 -1.99 -2.39 10.24
C GLY A 115 -1.98 -3.77 9.59
N GLY A 116 -2.09 -3.88 8.25
CA GLY A 116 -2.21 -5.16 7.54
C GLY A 116 -3.64 -5.69 7.43
N ARG A 117 -4.65 -4.88 7.79
CA ARG A 117 -6.07 -5.22 7.65
C ARG A 117 -6.75 -4.29 6.65
N LEU A 118 -7.66 -4.84 5.86
CA LEU A 118 -8.58 -4.06 5.05
C LEU A 118 -9.59 -3.38 5.97
N THR A 119 -9.72 -2.07 5.84
CA THR A 119 -10.63 -1.22 6.61
C THR A 119 -11.12 -0.08 5.70
N THR A 120 -11.82 0.91 6.26
CA THR A 120 -12.17 2.15 5.56
C THR A 120 -11.41 3.33 6.14
N ASP A 121 -11.03 4.27 5.27
CA ASP A 121 -10.41 5.53 5.67
C ASP A 121 -10.81 6.67 4.74
N MET A 122 -10.72 7.89 5.25
CA MET A 122 -10.94 9.10 4.45
C MET A 122 -9.90 9.19 3.33
N GLY A 123 -10.38 9.31 2.09
CA GLY A 123 -9.50 9.28 0.91
C GLY A 123 -8.91 7.91 0.60
N GLY A 124 -9.53 6.85 1.12
CA GLY A 124 -9.16 5.48 0.80
C GLY A 124 -9.15 5.19 -0.71
N SER A 125 -8.45 4.13 -1.07
CA SER A 125 -8.26 3.62 -2.44
C SER A 125 -7.41 4.50 -3.36
N THR A 126 -6.96 5.67 -2.93
CA THR A 126 -6.03 6.56 -3.68
C THR A 126 -4.69 5.92 -4.03
N CYS A 127 -4.33 4.80 -3.40
CA CYS A 127 -3.16 3.99 -3.78
C CYS A 127 -3.19 3.47 -5.23
N LEU A 128 -4.37 3.39 -5.86
CA LEU A 128 -4.49 3.04 -7.27
C LEU A 128 -3.78 4.08 -8.14
N LEU A 129 -4.15 5.36 -8.03
CA LEU A 129 -3.52 6.43 -8.81
C LEU A 129 -2.03 6.60 -8.47
N SER A 130 -1.59 6.44 -7.23
CA SER A 130 -0.13 6.47 -6.95
C SER A 130 0.60 5.29 -7.60
N THR A 131 -0.03 4.12 -7.68
CA THR A 131 0.55 2.97 -8.40
C THR A 131 0.64 3.26 -9.90
N VAL A 132 -0.42 3.81 -10.51
CA VAL A 132 -0.41 4.19 -11.94
C VAL A 132 0.67 5.25 -12.21
N MET A 133 0.72 6.29 -11.38
CA MET A 133 1.69 7.37 -11.49
C MET A 133 3.13 6.91 -11.31
N TYR A 134 3.39 6.01 -10.36
CA TYR A 134 4.71 5.43 -10.16
C TYR A 134 5.19 4.69 -11.41
N ASN A 135 4.32 3.87 -12.02
CA ASN A 135 4.65 3.14 -13.25
C ASN A 135 4.86 4.09 -14.43
N ALA A 136 4.03 5.13 -14.60
CA ALA A 136 4.25 6.14 -15.62
C ALA A 136 5.60 6.87 -15.42
N ALA A 137 5.96 7.20 -14.18
CA ALA A 137 7.26 7.80 -13.84
C ALA A 137 8.44 6.85 -14.12
N LEU A 138 8.29 5.55 -13.86
CA LEU A 138 9.31 4.56 -14.21
C LEU A 138 9.54 4.52 -15.72
N LEU A 139 8.46 4.39 -16.50
CA LEU A 139 8.48 4.29 -17.96
C LEU A 139 8.97 5.57 -18.63
N ALA A 140 8.68 6.74 -18.04
CA ALA A 140 9.19 8.03 -18.49
C ALA A 140 10.67 8.27 -18.12
N GLY A 141 11.32 7.36 -17.38
CA GLY A 141 12.73 7.50 -16.98
C GLY A 141 12.98 8.49 -15.84
N MET A 142 11.94 8.90 -15.10
CA MET A 142 12.06 9.79 -13.96
C MET A 142 12.89 9.12 -12.84
N GLU A 143 13.61 9.91 -12.05
CA GLU A 143 14.33 9.40 -10.88
C GLU A 143 13.37 9.21 -9.72
N ILE A 144 13.24 8.00 -9.18
CA ILE A 144 12.35 7.73 -8.05
C ILE A 144 13.04 8.14 -6.76
N VAL A 145 12.54 9.19 -6.11
CA VAL A 145 13.11 9.75 -4.87
C VAL A 145 12.48 9.11 -3.64
N GLU A 146 11.19 8.82 -3.69
CA GLU A 146 10.47 8.14 -2.60
C GLU A 146 9.38 7.25 -3.18
N ARG A 147 9.38 5.98 -2.78
CA ARG A 147 8.32 5.01 -3.06
C ARG A 147 8.25 4.00 -1.92
N TRP A 148 7.03 3.56 -1.60
CA TRP A 148 6.77 2.55 -0.59
C TRP A 148 5.92 1.44 -1.18
N ALA A 149 6.28 0.18 -0.94
CA ALA A 149 5.38 -0.95 -1.18
C ALA A 149 4.24 -0.98 -0.15
N HIS A 150 3.13 -1.60 -0.50
CA HIS A 150 2.07 -1.95 0.44
C HIS A 150 2.61 -2.90 1.50
N SER A 151 2.05 -2.81 2.70
CA SER A 151 2.52 -3.65 3.80
C SER A 151 2.18 -5.13 3.62
N VAL A 152 1.10 -5.44 2.93
CA VAL A 152 0.57 -6.79 2.74
C VAL A 152 0.11 -6.92 1.31
N ASP A 153 0.19 -8.12 0.76
CA ASP A 153 -0.28 -8.43 -0.59
C ASP A 153 -1.71 -8.94 -0.52
N THR A 154 -2.68 -8.04 -0.64
CA THR A 154 -4.11 -8.39 -0.60
C THR A 154 -4.61 -8.98 -1.91
N TYR A 155 -3.77 -9.02 -2.95
CA TYR A 155 -4.16 -9.41 -4.30
C TYR A 155 -3.97 -10.90 -4.57
N GLY A 156 -2.95 -11.52 -3.96
CA GLY A 156 -2.64 -12.94 -4.17
C GLY A 156 -2.49 -13.27 -5.66
N ASP A 157 -3.32 -14.20 -6.13
CA ASP A 157 -3.36 -14.66 -7.52
C ASP A 157 -4.29 -13.80 -8.41
N SER A 158 -5.15 -12.97 -7.82
CA SER A 158 -6.05 -12.05 -8.54
C SER A 158 -5.39 -10.71 -8.88
N ARG A 159 -4.05 -10.64 -8.86
CA ARG A 159 -3.30 -9.42 -9.15
C ARG A 159 -3.36 -9.10 -10.64
N TYR A 160 -3.54 -7.83 -10.94
CA TYR A 160 -3.69 -7.29 -12.29
C TYR A 160 -2.60 -6.24 -12.63
N PHE A 161 -1.59 -6.11 -11.76
CA PHE A 161 -0.39 -5.31 -11.97
C PHE A 161 0.84 -6.18 -11.71
N GLU A 162 1.97 -5.81 -12.30
CA GLU A 162 3.21 -6.57 -12.16
C GLU A 162 3.79 -6.48 -10.74
N LEU A 163 4.44 -7.56 -10.30
CA LEU A 163 5.06 -7.59 -8.98
C LEU A 163 6.16 -6.55 -8.83
N GLY A 164 6.28 -6.02 -7.62
CA GLY A 164 7.26 -4.98 -7.29
C GLY A 164 6.91 -3.58 -7.81
N ARG A 165 5.76 -3.42 -8.47
CA ARG A 165 5.38 -2.16 -9.12
C ARG A 165 4.26 -1.38 -8.41
N ASP A 166 3.92 -1.73 -7.18
CA ASP A 166 2.89 -1.04 -6.41
C ASP A 166 3.44 0.21 -5.69
N CYS A 167 2.57 1.19 -5.39
CA CYS A 167 2.97 2.37 -4.62
C CYS A 167 1.92 2.70 -3.55
N SER A 168 2.31 2.57 -2.28
CA SER A 168 1.52 2.92 -1.10
C SER A 168 1.82 4.35 -0.65
N ILE A 169 0.76 5.10 -0.39
CA ILE A 169 0.82 6.49 0.07
C ILE A 169 0.03 6.67 1.38
N GLU A 170 0.50 7.58 2.22
CA GLU A 170 -0.12 7.94 3.50
C GLU A 170 0.28 9.37 3.86
N TYR A 171 -0.68 10.30 3.86
CA TYR A 171 -0.40 11.72 4.07
C TYR A 171 0.41 11.97 5.35
N GLY A 172 1.52 12.70 5.22
CA GLY A 172 2.46 13.01 6.30
C GLY A 172 3.53 11.93 6.56
N TYR A 173 3.33 10.69 6.11
CA TYR A 173 4.24 9.57 6.39
C TYR A 173 4.88 8.96 5.13
N ARG A 174 4.08 8.59 4.12
CA ARG A 174 4.53 7.95 2.88
C ARG A 174 4.08 8.76 1.68
N ASP A 175 5.01 9.10 0.81
CA ASP A 175 4.75 9.90 -0.39
C ASP A 175 5.23 9.15 -1.63
N LEU A 176 4.70 9.53 -2.79
CA LEU A 176 5.32 9.22 -4.08
C LEU A 176 6.06 10.46 -4.53
N ARG A 177 7.38 10.34 -4.68
CA ARG A 177 8.23 11.43 -5.16
C ARG A 177 9.12 10.96 -6.29
N PHE A 178 9.17 11.74 -7.36
CA PHE A 178 10.11 11.54 -8.45
C PHE A 178 10.70 12.87 -8.91
N ARG A 179 11.97 12.85 -9.34
CA ARG A 179 12.71 14.02 -9.80
C ARG A 179 12.85 14.00 -11.31
N ASN A 180 12.69 15.18 -11.92
CA ASN A 180 12.96 15.37 -13.33
C ASN A 180 14.47 15.46 -13.57
N GLY A 181 15.03 14.41 -14.17
CA GLY A 181 16.43 14.36 -14.58
C GLY A 181 16.69 14.91 -15.99
N PHE A 182 15.65 15.29 -16.74
CA PHE A 182 15.79 15.91 -18.04
C PHE A 182 16.24 17.37 -17.93
N THR A 183 16.76 17.91 -19.03
CA THR A 183 17.14 19.32 -19.18
C THR A 183 15.97 20.21 -19.59
N TYR A 184 14.79 19.64 -19.81
CA TYR A 184 13.54 20.32 -20.13
C TYR A 184 12.43 19.97 -19.14
N GLU A 185 11.36 20.77 -19.14
CA GLU A 185 10.19 20.52 -18.29
C GLU A 185 9.42 19.28 -18.76
N VAL A 186 8.80 18.57 -17.81
CA VAL A 186 7.82 17.53 -18.10
C VAL A 186 6.48 17.87 -17.47
N VAL A 187 5.40 17.42 -18.11
CA VAL A 187 4.02 17.60 -17.64
C VAL A 187 3.42 16.24 -17.30
N VAL A 188 2.78 16.17 -16.13
CA VAL A 188 1.99 15.01 -15.72
C VAL A 188 0.56 15.22 -16.19
N SER A 189 0.06 14.30 -17.03
CA SER A 189 -1.34 14.26 -17.48
C SER A 189 -2.05 13.07 -16.83
N ILE A 190 -3.22 13.31 -16.24
CA ILE A 190 -3.99 12.29 -15.52
C ILE A 190 -5.41 12.27 -16.06
N GLU A 191 -5.85 11.08 -16.43
CA GLU A 191 -7.21 10.82 -16.86
C GLU A 191 -7.86 9.82 -15.91
N VAL A 192 -8.99 10.22 -15.33
CA VAL A 192 -9.81 9.37 -14.46
C VAL A 192 -11.19 9.30 -15.09
N SER A 193 -11.55 8.13 -15.60
CA SER A 193 -12.89 7.85 -16.13
C SER A 193 -13.68 6.94 -15.16
N ASP A 194 -14.83 6.45 -15.57
CA ASP A 194 -15.54 5.42 -14.80
C ASP A 194 -14.88 4.03 -14.91
N GLU A 195 -14.06 3.80 -15.93
CA GLU A 195 -13.48 2.50 -16.24
C GLU A 195 -12.02 2.37 -15.81
N LEU A 196 -11.23 3.43 -15.92
CA LEU A 196 -9.78 3.37 -15.71
C LEU A 196 -9.20 4.66 -15.15
N VAL A 197 -7.96 4.52 -14.69
CA VAL A 197 -7.06 5.61 -14.36
C VAL A 197 -5.84 5.49 -15.27
N ARG A 198 -5.52 6.56 -16.00
CA ARG A 198 -4.33 6.66 -16.85
C ARG A 198 -3.48 7.83 -16.40
N VAL A 199 -2.17 7.62 -16.34
CA VAL A 199 -1.19 8.68 -16.12
C VAL A 199 -0.19 8.65 -17.27
N ALA A 200 0.10 9.81 -17.84
CA ALA A 200 1.17 10.01 -18.81
C ALA A 200 2.10 11.11 -18.32
N ILE A 201 3.40 10.94 -18.57
CA ILE A 201 4.41 11.98 -18.38
C ILE A 201 5.03 12.25 -19.74
N GLY A 202 5.04 13.51 -20.14
CA GLY A 202 5.51 13.92 -21.46
C GLY A 202 6.19 15.28 -21.46
N ALA A 203 6.81 15.61 -22.58
CA ALA A 203 7.45 16.90 -22.84
C ALA A 203 7.29 17.29 -24.31
N ASP A 204 7.61 18.54 -24.65
CA ASP A 204 7.64 19.01 -26.04
C ASP A 204 8.92 18.59 -26.77
N GLN A 205 9.85 17.96 -26.06
CA GLN A 205 11.06 17.34 -26.59
C GLN A 205 10.94 15.81 -26.50
N PRO A 206 11.45 15.05 -27.49
CA PRO A 206 11.48 13.60 -27.39
C PRO A 206 12.47 13.13 -26.32
N ARG A 207 12.24 11.93 -25.77
CA ARG A 207 13.25 11.21 -24.97
C ARG A 207 14.20 10.45 -25.89
N GLU A 208 15.44 10.26 -25.44
CA GLU A 208 16.52 9.66 -26.23
C GLU A 208 16.94 8.28 -25.71
N PHE A 209 16.17 7.64 -24.84
CA PHE A 209 16.51 6.30 -24.33
C PHE A 209 15.28 5.41 -24.35
N ALA A 210 15.49 4.10 -24.49
CA ALA A 210 14.48 3.06 -24.22
C ALA A 210 14.44 2.73 -22.73
N VAL A 211 13.31 2.20 -22.24
CA VAL A 211 13.15 1.75 -20.85
C VAL A 211 12.76 0.28 -20.83
N GLU A 212 13.50 -0.52 -20.08
CA GLU A 212 13.17 -1.91 -19.77
C GLU A 212 13.09 -2.09 -18.26
N LEU A 213 12.18 -2.95 -17.81
CA LEU A 213 11.96 -3.23 -16.39
C LEU A 213 12.06 -4.74 -16.18
N ALA A 214 12.92 -5.15 -15.26
CA ALA A 214 13.08 -6.54 -14.84
C ALA A 214 12.65 -6.69 -13.39
N VAL A 215 11.83 -7.71 -13.11
CA VAL A 215 11.39 -8.06 -11.76
C VAL A 215 11.97 -9.43 -11.42
N SER A 216 12.53 -9.58 -10.22
CA SER A 216 13.04 -10.87 -9.76
C SER A 216 11.92 -11.89 -9.60
N GLU A 217 12.29 -13.17 -9.63
CA GLU A 217 11.42 -14.24 -9.14
C GLU A 217 10.92 -13.93 -7.71
N PRO A 218 9.63 -14.15 -7.43
CA PRO A 218 9.05 -13.81 -6.14
C PRO A 218 9.42 -14.81 -5.04
N ILE A 219 9.93 -14.28 -3.93
CA ILE A 219 10.07 -15.04 -2.69
C ILE A 219 8.75 -14.98 -1.95
N ARG A 220 8.10 -16.13 -1.74
CA ARG A 220 6.78 -16.24 -1.11
C ARG A 220 6.87 -16.88 0.27
N GLU A 221 6.03 -16.41 1.17
CA GLU A 221 5.89 -16.93 2.53
C GLU A 221 4.42 -17.30 2.77
N ALA A 222 4.15 -18.47 3.35
CA ALA A 222 2.79 -18.88 3.65
C ALA A 222 2.15 -17.99 4.74
N SER A 223 0.83 -17.82 4.66
CA SER A 223 0.06 -17.20 5.73
C SER A 223 -0.04 -18.16 6.92
N PRO A 224 0.40 -17.79 8.14
CA PRO A 224 0.27 -18.65 9.30
C PRO A 224 -1.20 -18.76 9.75
N VAL A 225 -1.63 -19.93 10.24
CA VAL A 225 -3.00 -20.10 10.77
C VAL A 225 -3.01 -19.88 12.28
N ARG A 226 -3.95 -19.06 12.76
CA ARG A 226 -4.26 -18.88 14.18
C ARG A 226 -5.67 -19.36 14.45
N VAL A 227 -5.81 -20.25 15.43
CA VAL A 227 -7.13 -20.73 15.88
C VAL A 227 -7.63 -19.84 17.02
N ALA A 228 -8.87 -19.39 16.91
CA ALA A 228 -9.64 -18.81 18.01
C ALA A 228 -10.75 -19.79 18.40
N PHE A 229 -11.10 -19.86 19.68
CA PHE A 229 -12.21 -20.70 20.13
C PHE A 229 -13.48 -19.86 20.24
N ASP A 230 -14.56 -20.37 19.67
CA ASP A 230 -15.88 -19.75 19.72
C ASP A 230 -16.89 -20.79 20.25
N PRO A 231 -17.40 -20.61 21.49
CA PRO A 231 -18.34 -21.55 22.09
C PRO A 231 -19.72 -21.54 21.38
N GLY A 232 -19.98 -20.58 20.50
CA GLY A 232 -21.19 -20.53 19.69
C GLY A 232 -21.15 -21.39 18.42
N LEU A 233 -20.00 -21.97 18.06
CA LEU A 233 -19.86 -22.83 16.89
C LEU A 233 -20.15 -24.30 17.23
N ARG A 234 -20.75 -25.04 16.29
CA ARG A 234 -20.98 -26.48 16.45
C ARG A 234 -19.66 -27.26 16.32
N PRO A 235 -19.52 -28.45 16.95
CA PRO A 235 -18.36 -29.30 16.71
C PRO A 235 -18.13 -29.57 15.22
N GLY A 236 -16.90 -29.36 14.76
CA GLY A 236 -16.52 -29.45 13.34
C GLY A 236 -16.83 -28.21 12.50
N GLU A 237 -17.54 -27.20 13.03
CA GLU A 237 -17.77 -25.94 12.35
C GLU A 237 -16.55 -25.02 12.46
N GLU A 238 -16.16 -24.44 11.32
CA GLU A 238 -15.11 -23.44 11.24
C GLU A 238 -15.64 -22.15 10.63
N ARG A 239 -15.20 -21.02 11.16
CA ARG A 239 -15.50 -19.70 10.60
C ARG A 239 -14.23 -18.88 10.46
N VAL A 240 -13.93 -18.40 9.25
CA VAL A 240 -12.79 -17.49 9.03
C VAL A 240 -13.14 -16.13 9.61
N ILE A 241 -12.37 -15.67 10.60
CA ILE A 241 -12.48 -14.32 11.19
C ILE A 241 -11.64 -13.33 10.39
N GLU A 242 -10.39 -13.70 10.08
CA GLU A 242 -9.48 -12.91 9.26
C GLU A 242 -8.91 -13.81 8.16
N PRO A 243 -8.95 -13.38 6.88
CA PRO A 243 -8.52 -14.24 5.77
C PRO A 243 -7.02 -14.57 5.81
N GLY A 244 -6.20 -13.66 6.37
CA GLY A 244 -4.74 -13.75 6.34
C GLY A 244 -4.18 -13.56 4.93
N TYR A 245 -2.91 -13.17 4.84
CA TYR A 245 -2.22 -12.93 3.57
C TYR A 245 -0.83 -13.53 3.62
N GLY A 246 -0.39 -14.18 2.54
CA GLY A 246 0.99 -14.65 2.42
C GLY A 246 1.98 -13.48 2.33
N GLY A 247 3.23 -13.73 2.70
CA GLY A 247 4.32 -12.80 2.48
C GLY A 247 4.84 -12.90 1.05
N LEU A 248 5.37 -11.79 0.54
CA LEU A 248 5.87 -11.67 -0.83
C LEU A 248 6.99 -10.64 -0.92
N CYS A 249 8.12 -11.03 -1.48
CA CYS A 249 9.25 -10.15 -1.74
C CYS A 249 9.72 -10.25 -3.19
N THR A 250 9.85 -9.12 -3.86
CA THR A 250 10.49 -9.00 -5.19
C THR A 250 11.49 -7.87 -5.20
N ARG A 251 12.46 -7.92 -6.11
CA ARG A 251 13.34 -6.79 -6.47
C ARG A 251 13.02 -6.32 -7.87
N THR A 252 13.06 -5.01 -8.11
CA THR A 252 12.85 -4.45 -9.45
C THR A 252 14.06 -3.65 -9.88
N VAL A 253 14.46 -3.83 -11.13
CA VAL A 253 15.55 -3.10 -11.79
C VAL A 253 14.99 -2.43 -13.04
N ARG A 254 15.40 -1.18 -13.29
CA ARG A 254 15.12 -0.46 -14.54
C ARG A 254 16.40 -0.27 -15.33
N THR A 255 16.36 -0.61 -16.61
CA THR A 255 17.47 -0.35 -17.54
C THR A 255 17.06 0.73 -18.53
N LEU A 256 17.86 1.77 -18.64
CA LEU A 256 17.76 2.80 -19.67
C LEU A 256 18.86 2.57 -20.70
N THR A 257 18.48 2.57 -21.99
CA THR A 257 19.43 2.32 -23.09
C THR A 257 19.34 3.44 -24.13
N TRP A 258 20.45 4.12 -24.39
CA TRP A 258 20.57 5.18 -25.40
C TRP A 258 20.96 4.62 -26.78
N PRO A 259 20.71 5.35 -27.89
CA PRO A 259 21.04 4.94 -29.26
C PRO A 259 22.51 4.59 -29.50
N ASP A 260 23.42 5.20 -28.74
CA ASP A 260 24.86 4.92 -28.78
C ASP A 260 25.24 3.59 -28.09
N GLY A 261 24.26 2.90 -27.49
CA GLY A 261 24.43 1.66 -26.75
C GLY A 261 24.79 1.86 -25.27
N THR A 262 24.94 3.11 -24.81
CA THR A 262 25.16 3.41 -23.39
C THR A 262 23.96 2.91 -22.58
N ARG A 263 24.24 2.35 -21.39
CA ARG A 263 23.21 1.83 -20.48
C ARG A 263 23.35 2.40 -19.08
N ARG A 264 22.22 2.67 -18.45
CA ARG A 264 22.13 2.98 -17.01
C ARG A 264 21.14 2.02 -16.36
N GLU A 265 21.57 1.43 -15.26
CA GLU A 265 20.74 0.56 -14.45
C GLU A 265 20.35 1.29 -13.15
N ASP A 266 19.06 1.38 -12.88
CA ASP A 266 18.51 1.93 -11.65
C ASP A 266 17.96 0.77 -10.81
N ASP A 267 18.56 0.53 -9.66
CA ASP A 267 18.07 -0.43 -8.67
C ASP A 267 16.93 0.19 -7.86
N LEU A 268 15.70 -0.28 -8.11
CA LEU A 268 14.49 0.24 -7.48
C LEU A 268 14.23 -0.41 -6.11
N GLY A 269 15.14 -1.30 -5.66
CA GLY A 269 15.09 -1.96 -4.38
C GLY A 269 14.01 -3.04 -4.30
N GLU A 270 13.70 -3.41 -3.06
CA GLU A 270 12.78 -4.51 -2.77
C GLU A 270 11.38 -4.02 -2.44
N SER A 271 10.39 -4.75 -2.94
CA SER A 271 9.00 -4.63 -2.55
C SER A 271 8.65 -5.76 -1.59
N ARG A 272 8.62 -5.45 -0.28
CA ARG A 272 8.35 -6.42 0.79
C ARG A 272 6.93 -6.28 1.33
N HIS A 273 6.14 -7.32 1.15
CA HIS A 273 4.83 -7.52 1.73
C HIS A 273 4.95 -8.60 2.82
N ARG A 274 4.57 -8.28 4.05
CA ARG A 274 4.65 -9.22 5.18
C ARG A 274 3.45 -10.18 5.17
N SER A 275 3.68 -11.39 5.66
CA SER A 275 2.61 -12.33 5.94
C SER A 275 1.73 -11.82 7.10
N THR A 276 0.44 -12.17 7.08
CA THR A 276 -0.50 -11.92 8.17
C THR A 276 -1.29 -13.18 8.44
N PRO A 277 -1.57 -13.50 9.71
CA PRO A 277 -2.20 -14.77 10.03
C PRO A 277 -3.63 -14.87 9.53
N ARG A 278 -3.99 -16.03 8.99
CA ARG A 278 -5.39 -16.43 8.80
C ARG A 278 -5.96 -16.82 10.16
N VAL A 279 -7.00 -16.14 10.62
CA VAL A 279 -7.65 -16.42 11.90
C VAL A 279 -8.91 -17.24 11.65
N VAL A 280 -8.97 -18.45 12.21
CA VAL A 280 -10.13 -19.35 12.09
C VAL A 280 -10.72 -19.59 13.47
N ALA A 281 -12.01 -19.30 13.63
CA ALA A 281 -12.80 -19.70 14.78
C ALA A 281 -13.17 -21.18 14.66
N ARG A 282 -13.01 -21.94 15.75
CA ARG A 282 -13.44 -23.33 15.88
C ARG A 282 -14.25 -23.50 17.16
N ALA A 283 -15.13 -24.49 17.17
CA ALA A 283 -15.73 -24.95 18.41
C ALA A 283 -14.66 -25.39 19.42
N GLN A 284 -14.88 -25.12 20.69
CA GLN A 284 -14.02 -25.66 21.74
C GLN A 284 -14.30 -27.16 21.85
N GLU A 285 -13.34 -27.98 21.43
CA GLU A 285 -13.44 -29.42 21.67
C GLU A 285 -13.39 -29.65 23.17
N GLY A 286 -14.46 -30.25 23.70
CA GLY A 286 -14.53 -30.63 25.11
C GLY A 286 -13.34 -31.53 25.42
N GLY A 287 -12.39 -31.01 26.19
CA GLY A 287 -11.35 -31.84 26.77
C GLY A 287 -12.01 -32.99 27.50
N VAL A 288 -11.63 -34.22 27.15
CA VAL A 288 -12.01 -35.41 27.90
C VAL A 288 -11.55 -35.17 29.33
N HIS A 289 -12.48 -34.90 30.25
CA HIS A 289 -12.23 -35.04 31.67
C HIS A 289 -11.94 -36.53 31.89
N LEU A 290 -10.65 -36.89 31.93
CA LEU A 290 -10.21 -38.16 32.49
C LEU A 290 -10.65 -38.14 33.96
N HIS A 291 -11.82 -38.72 34.23
CA HIS A 291 -12.21 -39.14 35.56
C HIS A 291 -11.22 -40.24 35.96
N LEU A 292 -10.13 -39.83 36.62
CA LEU A 292 -9.32 -40.78 37.37
C LEU A 292 -10.21 -41.34 38.50
N PRO A 293 -10.45 -42.66 38.56
CA PRO A 293 -11.18 -43.22 39.68
C PRO A 293 -10.36 -42.98 40.94
N PHE A 294 -10.98 -42.29 41.90
CA PHE A 294 -10.46 -42.15 43.25
C PHE A 294 -10.23 -43.56 43.80
N VAL A 295 -8.99 -43.91 44.11
CA VAL A 295 -8.64 -45.16 44.78
C VAL A 295 -9.23 -45.10 46.18
N GLY A 296 -10.41 -45.68 46.35
CA GLY A 296 -11.04 -45.90 47.64
C GLY A 296 -10.19 -46.84 48.47
N GLY A 297 -9.46 -46.27 49.43
CA GLY A 297 -8.74 -47.02 50.45
C GLY A 297 -9.69 -47.91 51.23
N ARG A 298 -9.39 -49.21 51.25
CA ARG A 298 -9.89 -50.15 52.26
C ARG A 298 -9.51 -49.63 53.64
N HIS A 299 -10.46 -49.58 54.58
CA HIS A 299 -10.33 -50.10 55.95
C HIS A 299 -11.69 -50.03 56.65
N GLY A 300 -12.03 -51.08 57.41
CA GLY A 300 -13.25 -51.12 58.22
C GLY A 300 -14.06 -52.42 58.11
N ARG A 301 -13.47 -53.56 58.52
CA ARG A 301 -14.26 -54.70 58.99
C ARG A 301 -14.93 -54.27 60.30
N HIS A 302 -16.24 -54.51 60.46
CA HIS A 302 -16.78 -55.05 61.71
C HIS A 302 -18.14 -55.72 61.47
N ARG A 303 -18.24 -56.95 61.97
CA ARG A 303 -19.42 -57.84 61.97
C ARG A 303 -20.33 -57.51 63.16
N ALA A 304 -21.64 -57.68 62.91
CA ALA A 304 -22.72 -58.20 63.78
C ALA A 304 -23.08 -57.37 65.04
N VAL A 305 -24.31 -57.32 65.55
CA VAL A 305 -25.23 -58.42 65.93
C VAL A 305 -26.67 -57.89 66.08
N HIS A 306 -27.65 -58.76 65.82
CA HIS A 306 -29.07 -58.61 66.19
C HIS A 306 -29.28 -58.80 67.71
N ARG A 307 -30.17 -57.96 68.27
CA ARG A 307 -30.72 -57.95 69.64
C ARG A 307 -29.85 -57.32 70.73
#